data_AF-A0A954K4H4-F1
#
_entry.id   AF-A0A954K4H4-F1
#
_cell.length_a   1.000
_cell.length_b   1.000
_cell.length_c   1.000
_cell.angle_alpha   90.00
_cell.angle_beta   90.00
_cell.angle_gamma   90.00
#
_symmetry.space_group_name_H-M   'P 1'
#
loop_
_entity.id
_entity.type
_entity.pdbx_description
1 polymer ?
#
loop_
_entity_poly.entity_id
_entity_poly.type
_entity_poly.pdbx_seq_one_letter_code
_entity_poly.pdbx_strand_id
1 'polypeptide(L)'
;MKRQTFAFLSLFTLAVMLTAGQLLPAADPVKPKSENADKPSSDARPETKKEDDGLVALNKQKTVLLDLEGKRLLLKTTVCLQEGVLEMLCCKKQTKEHESILSIDSPATAIHAGLLAIGAKVGSPVRFSPKFQPPQGQKLQIVLQWKDKQGKLHREPAQSWVRTATNRYFSASLDQLPEGVVIDKKSELRYDEKYKELIWFGQMTEKQRDDFLAKSKDKQFQAAI
;
A
#
# COMPACT_ATOMS: atom_id res chain seq x y z
N MET A 1 -17.23 -59.99 -2.42
CA MET A 1 -18.17 -59.85 -3.56
C MET A 1 -17.65 -58.78 -4.50
N LYS A 2 -17.48 -59.14 -5.76
CA LYS A 2 -17.05 -58.29 -6.88
C LYS A 2 -18.21 -57.42 -7.38
N ARG A 3 -17.85 -56.43 -8.21
CA ARG A 3 -18.65 -55.63 -9.17
C ARG A 3 -19.15 -54.29 -8.60
N GLN A 4 -19.10 -53.17 -9.31
CA GLN A 4 -18.72 -52.91 -10.70
C GLN A 4 -18.44 -51.41 -10.89
N THR A 5 -17.45 -51.12 -11.72
CA THR A 5 -17.18 -49.86 -12.42
C THR A 5 -18.38 -49.39 -13.24
N PHE A 6 -18.66 -48.08 -13.25
CA PHE A 6 -19.11 -47.38 -14.46
C PHE A 6 -18.52 -45.97 -14.50
N ALA A 7 -17.65 -45.77 -15.50
CA ALA A 7 -17.24 -44.47 -15.98
C ALA A 7 -18.38 -43.86 -16.81
N PHE A 8 -18.66 -42.58 -16.64
CA PHE A 8 -19.31 -41.78 -17.66
C PHE A 8 -18.51 -40.50 -17.87
N LEU A 9 -17.79 -40.52 -18.99
CA LEU A 9 -17.24 -39.37 -19.69
C LEU A 9 -18.44 -38.61 -20.30
N SER A 10 -18.60 -37.33 -20.00
CA SER A 10 -19.42 -36.45 -20.83
C SER A 10 -18.69 -35.13 -21.03
N LEU A 11 -18.11 -35.04 -22.22
CA LEU A 11 -17.49 -33.88 -22.82
C LEU A 11 -18.63 -32.99 -23.33
N PHE A 12 -18.78 -31.77 -22.81
CA PHE A 12 -19.62 -30.75 -23.44
C PHE A 12 -18.78 -29.49 -23.65
N THR A 13 -18.06 -29.49 -24.77
CA THR A 13 -17.55 -28.29 -25.42
C THR A 13 -18.73 -27.53 -26.02
N LEU A 14 -19.06 -26.36 -25.47
CA LEU A 14 -19.93 -25.38 -26.13
C LEU A 14 -19.05 -24.22 -26.59
N ALA A 15 -18.68 -24.25 -27.87
CA ALA A 15 -18.08 -23.13 -28.57
C ALA A 15 -19.18 -22.17 -29.00
N VAL A 16 -19.17 -20.95 -28.47
CA VAL A 16 -19.97 -19.83 -28.99
C VAL A 16 -19.02 -18.91 -29.73
N MET A 17 -19.01 -19.04 -31.06
CA MET A 17 -18.48 -18.00 -31.95
C MET A 17 -19.45 -16.84 -31.96
N LEU A 18 -18.99 -15.66 -31.52
CA LEU A 18 -19.66 -14.40 -31.79
C LEU A 18 -18.72 -13.55 -32.65
N THR A 19 -19.03 -13.51 -33.94
CA THR A 19 -18.43 -12.61 -34.93
C THR A 19 -19.16 -11.27 -34.86
N ALA A 20 -18.44 -10.20 -34.52
CA ALA A 20 -18.93 -8.84 -34.73
C ALA A 20 -17.75 -7.87 -34.96
N GLY A 21 -17.66 -7.39 -36.20
CA GLY A 21 -17.28 -6.02 -36.54
C GLY A 21 -15.84 -5.57 -36.32
N GLN A 22 -15.01 -5.74 -37.35
CA GLN A 22 -13.87 -4.85 -37.56
C GLN A 22 -14.39 -3.46 -37.99
N LEU A 23 -14.09 -2.42 -37.21
CA LEU A 23 -14.02 -1.05 -37.73
C LEU A 23 -12.54 -0.69 -37.87
N LEU A 24 -12.09 -0.62 -39.12
CA LEU A 24 -10.86 0.06 -39.51
C LEU A 24 -11.10 1.58 -39.57
N PRO A 25 -10.06 2.39 -39.34
CA PRO A 25 -10.16 3.83 -39.13
C PRO A 25 -10.34 4.61 -40.43
N ALA A 26 -11.15 5.67 -40.38
CA ALA A 26 -11.22 6.69 -41.42
C ALA A 26 -9.99 7.61 -41.33
N ALA A 27 -9.28 7.72 -42.44
CA ALA A 27 -8.19 8.66 -42.67
C ALA A 27 -8.72 10.03 -43.12
N ASP A 28 -8.01 11.10 -42.76
CA ASP A 28 -7.64 12.26 -43.62
C ASP A 28 -6.99 13.37 -42.75
N PRO A 29 -6.19 14.32 -43.30
CA PRO A 29 -5.16 14.19 -44.33
C PRO A 29 -3.79 14.81 -43.90
N VAL A 30 -2.79 14.57 -44.74
CA VAL A 30 -1.36 14.93 -44.64
C VAL A 30 -1.06 16.41 -44.92
N LYS A 31 -0.07 16.99 -44.21
CA LYS A 31 0.93 18.01 -44.69
C LYS A 31 1.98 18.33 -43.59
N PRO A 32 3.20 18.81 -43.91
CA PRO A 32 4.27 18.13 -44.65
C PRO A 32 5.67 18.12 -43.93
N LYS A 33 6.48 17.12 -44.30
CA LYS A 33 7.95 17.00 -44.44
C LYS A 33 8.93 18.04 -43.80
N SER A 34 9.89 17.51 -43.03
CA SER A 34 11.31 17.93 -42.93
C SER A 34 12.07 16.74 -42.30
N GLU A 35 12.81 15.90 -43.05
CA GLU A 35 14.21 16.04 -43.49
C GLU A 35 15.19 16.49 -42.40
N ASN A 36 15.76 15.55 -41.65
CA ASN A 36 17.11 15.05 -41.91
C ASN A 36 17.51 13.87 -41.00
N ALA A 37 18.44 13.08 -41.53
CA ALA A 37 18.87 11.77 -41.08
C ALA A 37 19.69 11.77 -39.78
N ASP A 38 19.61 10.66 -39.03
CA ASP A 38 20.79 9.85 -38.72
C ASP A 38 20.39 8.48 -38.14
N LYS A 39 20.97 7.41 -38.70
CA LYS A 39 20.92 6.06 -38.13
C LYS A 39 21.89 5.97 -36.95
N PRO A 40 21.56 5.18 -35.92
CA PRO A 40 22.57 4.29 -35.35
C PRO A 40 22.21 2.81 -35.51
N SER A 41 23.27 2.06 -35.79
CA SER A 41 23.37 0.64 -36.06
C SER A 41 22.71 -0.25 -34.99
N SER A 42 21.91 -1.21 -35.45
CA SER A 42 21.46 -2.36 -34.67
C SER A 42 22.50 -3.47 -34.77
N ASP A 43 23.34 -3.61 -33.75
CA ASP A 43 24.11 -4.83 -33.50
C ASP A 43 23.77 -5.34 -32.10
N ALA A 44 22.77 -6.23 -32.04
CA ALA A 44 22.49 -7.01 -30.85
C ALA A 44 23.03 -8.43 -31.08
N ARG A 45 24.23 -8.71 -30.58
CA ARG A 45 24.67 -10.08 -30.28
C ARG A 45 24.29 -10.43 -28.84
N PRO A 46 23.86 -11.67 -28.58
CA PRO A 46 23.39 -12.09 -27.26
C PRO A 46 24.59 -12.36 -26.36
N GLU A 47 24.77 -11.55 -25.31
CA GLU A 47 25.77 -11.82 -24.28
C GLU A 47 25.20 -12.74 -23.21
N THR A 48 25.58 -14.02 -23.28
CA THR A 48 25.56 -14.94 -22.16
C THR A 48 26.66 -14.64 -21.15
N LYS A 49 26.25 -14.50 -19.88
CA LYS A 49 26.97 -14.63 -18.59
C LYS A 49 28.16 -13.68 -18.31
N LYS A 50 27.97 -12.82 -17.30
CA LYS A 50 28.88 -12.28 -16.26
C LYS A 50 27.96 -11.59 -15.22
N GLU A 51 28.16 -11.48 -13.92
CA GLU A 51 29.18 -11.75 -12.90
C GLU A 51 28.42 -11.67 -11.56
N ASP A 52 29.02 -12.14 -10.45
CA ASP A 52 28.54 -11.92 -9.08
C ASP A 52 28.14 -10.44 -8.93
N ASP A 53 26.87 -10.13 -8.67
CA ASP A 53 26.32 -8.76 -8.75
C ASP A 53 26.84 -7.81 -7.65
N GLY A 54 27.91 -8.22 -6.94
CA GLY A 54 28.47 -7.57 -5.77
C GLY A 54 27.56 -7.68 -4.54
N LEU A 55 26.40 -8.34 -4.64
CA LEU A 55 25.43 -8.38 -3.57
C LEU A 55 25.63 -9.59 -2.65
N VAL A 56 25.78 -9.31 -1.36
CA VAL A 56 25.92 -10.35 -0.34
C VAL A 56 24.58 -10.62 0.32
N ALA A 57 24.09 -11.85 0.27
CA ALA A 57 22.86 -12.23 0.97
C ALA A 57 23.07 -12.29 2.50
N LEU A 58 22.23 -11.59 3.26
CA LEU A 58 22.32 -11.51 4.73
C LEU A 58 21.37 -12.47 5.47
N ASN A 59 20.57 -13.24 4.74
CA ASN A 59 19.66 -14.24 5.30
C ASN A 59 19.51 -15.45 4.38
N LYS A 60 19.07 -16.59 4.94
CA LYS A 60 18.93 -17.87 4.23
C LYS A 60 17.99 -17.77 3.01
N GLN A 61 16.95 -16.95 3.11
CA GLN A 61 15.95 -16.76 2.05
C GLN A 61 16.44 -15.84 0.92
N LYS A 62 17.64 -15.23 1.05
CA LYS A 62 18.22 -14.30 0.06
C LYS A 62 17.28 -13.15 -0.30
N THR A 63 16.53 -12.66 0.69
CA THR A 63 15.58 -11.55 0.59
C THR A 63 16.17 -10.24 1.12
N VAL A 64 17.26 -10.29 1.87
CA VAL A 64 18.05 -9.12 2.26
C VAL A 64 19.41 -9.24 1.60
N LEU A 65 19.71 -8.32 0.69
CA LEU A 65 20.98 -8.28 -0.02
C LEU A 65 21.72 -6.98 0.32
N LEU A 66 23.01 -7.11 0.63
CA LEU A 66 23.91 -6.02 0.93
C LEU A 66 24.68 -5.61 -0.31
N ASP A 67 24.57 -4.34 -0.69
CA ASP A 67 25.45 -3.68 -1.64
C ASP A 67 26.37 -2.74 -0.86
N LEU A 68 27.58 -3.22 -0.54
CA LEU A 68 28.51 -2.45 0.28
C LEU A 68 29.12 -1.28 -0.49
N GLU A 69 29.44 -1.49 -1.76
CA GLU A 69 30.02 -0.46 -2.65
C GLU A 69 29.02 0.67 -2.89
N GLY A 70 27.78 0.32 -3.23
CA GLY A 70 26.67 1.25 -3.42
C GLY A 70 26.03 1.77 -2.13
N LYS A 71 26.52 1.33 -0.95
CA LYS A 71 26.02 1.67 0.40
C LYS A 71 24.50 1.59 0.52
N ARG A 72 23.93 0.47 0.06
CA ARG A 72 22.47 0.25 0.07
C ARG A 72 22.12 -1.19 0.41
N LEU A 73 20.88 -1.39 0.86
CA LEU A 73 20.28 -2.71 1.02
C LEU A 73 19.19 -2.89 -0.02
N LEU A 74 19.14 -4.08 -0.62
CA LEU A 74 18.05 -4.50 -1.47
C LEU A 74 17.19 -5.50 -0.70
N LEU A 75 15.92 -5.14 -0.53
CA LEU A 75 14.93 -5.96 0.15
C LEU A 75 13.97 -6.56 -0.88
N LYS A 76 13.95 -7.88 -1.01
CA LYS A 76 12.98 -8.59 -1.84
C LYS A 76 11.72 -8.83 -1.03
N THR A 77 10.67 -8.09 -1.35
CA THR A 77 9.40 -8.09 -0.63
C THR A 77 8.25 -8.52 -1.54
N THR A 78 7.10 -8.82 -0.93
CA THR A 78 5.84 -9.05 -1.64
C THR A 78 4.81 -8.02 -1.21
N VAL A 79 4.03 -7.48 -2.15
CA VAL A 79 2.89 -6.62 -1.83
C VAL A 79 1.79 -7.48 -1.22
N CYS A 80 1.40 -7.21 0.03
CA CYS A 80 0.37 -7.97 0.76
C CYS A 80 -0.91 -7.17 1.01
N LEU A 81 -0.86 -5.83 0.96
CA LEU A 81 -2.04 -4.96 1.10
C LEU A 81 -1.99 -3.86 0.05
N GLN A 82 -3.06 -3.70 -0.71
CA GLN A 82 -3.22 -2.60 -1.68
C GLN A 82 -4.06 -1.46 -1.12
N GLU A 83 -5.09 -1.79 -0.32
CA GLU A 83 -6.00 -0.85 0.30
C GLU A 83 -6.34 -1.32 1.72
N GLY A 84 -6.27 -0.40 2.69
CA GLY A 84 -6.57 -0.69 4.10
C GLY A 84 -5.96 0.35 5.04
N VAL A 85 -6.29 0.25 6.33
CA VAL A 85 -5.64 1.04 7.37
C VAL A 85 -4.21 0.55 7.54
N LEU A 86 -3.25 1.48 7.54
CA LEU A 86 -1.84 1.17 7.54
C LEU A 86 -1.21 1.45 8.91
N GLU A 87 -0.52 0.47 9.47
CA GLU A 87 0.37 0.66 10.63
C GLU A 87 1.85 0.67 10.18
N MET A 88 2.24 -0.18 9.23
CA MET A 88 3.64 -0.38 8.83
C MET A 88 3.82 -0.34 7.31
N LEU A 89 4.94 0.17 6.82
CA LEU A 89 5.28 0.03 5.39
C LEU A 89 5.61 -1.42 5.02
N CYS A 90 6.39 -2.10 5.87
CA CYS A 90 6.85 -3.46 5.66
C CYS A 90 6.85 -4.25 6.97
N CYS A 91 6.36 -5.50 6.92
CA CYS A 91 6.36 -6.42 8.05
C CYS A 91 7.07 -7.73 7.73
N LYS A 92 7.36 -8.51 8.77
CA LYS A 92 7.80 -9.89 8.62
C LYS A 92 6.64 -10.74 8.09
N LYS A 93 6.92 -11.66 7.17
CA LYS A 93 5.94 -12.63 6.68
C LYS A 93 5.29 -13.41 7.84
N GLN A 94 3.98 -13.64 7.73
CA GLN A 94 3.06 -14.24 8.70
C GLN A 94 2.96 -13.47 10.02
N THR A 95 2.82 -12.13 9.96
CA THR A 95 2.65 -11.29 11.16
C THR A 95 1.56 -10.22 10.99
N LYS A 96 1.85 -9.12 10.31
CA LYS A 96 1.03 -7.90 10.25
C LYS A 96 0.61 -7.53 8.82
N GLU A 97 0.46 -8.52 7.93
CA GLU A 97 0.12 -8.28 6.51
C GLU A 97 -1.20 -7.55 6.29
N HIS A 98 -2.16 -7.67 7.23
CA HIS A 98 -3.45 -6.98 7.16
C HIS A 98 -3.37 -5.46 7.39
N GLU A 99 -2.22 -4.97 7.87
CA GLU A 99 -1.95 -3.56 8.19
C GLU A 99 -0.57 -3.10 7.67
N SER A 100 -0.03 -3.83 6.68
CA SER A 100 1.25 -3.56 6.04
C SER A 100 1.18 -3.67 4.53
N ILE A 101 1.82 -2.73 3.79
CA ILE A 101 1.83 -2.80 2.32
C ILE A 101 2.74 -3.93 1.82
N LEU A 102 3.90 -4.09 2.45
CA LEU A 102 4.93 -5.06 2.06
C LEU A 102 5.11 -6.13 3.13
N SER A 103 5.38 -7.36 2.70
CA SER A 103 5.86 -8.45 3.56
C SER A 103 7.24 -8.92 3.11
N ILE A 104 8.08 -9.31 4.06
CA ILE A 104 9.41 -9.87 3.79
C ILE A 104 9.64 -11.15 4.59
N ASP A 105 10.21 -12.15 3.94
CA ASP A 105 10.68 -13.38 4.60
C ASP A 105 12.12 -13.18 5.09
N SER A 106 12.26 -12.46 6.21
CA SER A 106 13.56 -12.18 6.83
C SER A 106 13.40 -11.81 8.30
N PRO A 107 14.35 -12.16 9.19
CA PRO A 107 14.40 -11.57 10.52
C PRO A 107 14.83 -10.10 10.45
N ALA A 108 14.28 -9.26 11.33
CA ALA A 108 14.65 -7.85 11.43
C ALA A 108 16.16 -7.64 11.70
N THR A 109 16.81 -8.59 12.38
CA THR A 109 18.25 -8.57 12.67
C THR A 109 19.11 -8.57 11.40
N ALA A 110 18.69 -9.22 10.32
CA ALA A 110 19.43 -9.22 9.06
C ALA A 110 19.42 -7.83 8.39
N ILE A 111 18.26 -7.17 8.41
CA ILE A 111 18.12 -5.80 7.90
C ILE A 111 18.93 -4.83 8.77
N HIS A 112 18.82 -4.95 10.09
CA HIS A 112 19.58 -4.14 11.03
C HIS A 112 21.10 -4.28 10.85
N ALA A 113 21.60 -5.51 10.75
CA ALA A 113 23.02 -5.77 10.50
C ALA A 113 23.48 -5.19 9.16
N GLY A 114 22.65 -5.29 8.12
CA GLY A 114 22.93 -4.67 6.82
C GLY A 114 23.02 -3.15 6.89
N LEU A 115 22.14 -2.50 7.67
CA LEU A 115 22.17 -1.05 7.86
C LEU A 115 23.46 -0.62 8.55
N LEU A 116 23.90 -1.36 9.57
CA LEU A 116 25.19 -1.14 10.22
C LEU A 116 26.36 -1.33 9.24
N ALA A 117 26.31 -2.37 8.40
CA ALA A 117 27.35 -2.67 7.43
C ALA A 117 27.54 -1.55 6.39
N ILE A 118 26.45 -0.90 5.93
CA ILE A 118 26.53 0.27 5.04
C ILE A 118 26.87 1.58 5.77
N GLY A 119 27.15 1.51 7.08
CA GLY A 119 27.55 2.65 7.91
C GLY A 119 26.40 3.53 8.38
N ALA A 120 25.16 3.03 8.42
CA ALA A 120 24.03 3.79 8.92
C ALA A 120 24.18 4.08 10.42
N LYS A 121 23.92 5.33 10.83
CA LYS A 121 23.98 5.74 12.23
C LYS A 121 22.70 5.36 12.96
N VAL A 122 22.88 4.61 14.05
CA VAL A 122 21.80 4.25 14.99
C VAL A 122 21.25 5.52 15.64
N GLY A 123 19.94 5.55 15.85
CA GLY A 123 19.29 6.58 16.64
C GLY A 123 18.45 5.97 17.76
N SER A 124 17.32 6.59 18.08
CA SER A 124 16.42 6.14 19.15
C SER A 124 15.01 5.89 18.61
N PRO A 125 14.29 4.89 19.13
CA PRO A 125 12.88 4.74 18.81
C PRO A 125 12.06 5.90 19.38
N VAL A 126 10.79 5.97 18.98
CA VAL A 126 9.81 6.85 19.61
C VAL A 126 9.64 6.49 21.09
N ARG A 127 9.47 7.49 21.95
CA ARG A 127 9.07 7.31 23.36
C ARG A 127 7.76 8.06 23.56
N PHE A 128 6.73 7.37 24.05
CA PHE A 128 5.42 7.99 24.31
C PHE A 128 5.28 8.52 25.74
N SER A 129 5.90 7.86 26.72
CA SER A 129 5.76 8.20 28.15
C SER A 129 7.13 8.29 28.84
N PRO A 130 7.28 9.12 29.89
CA PRO A 130 6.27 10.05 30.44
C PRO A 130 6.06 11.31 29.58
N LYS A 131 7.04 11.65 28.73
CA LYS A 131 6.96 12.75 27.77
C LYS A 131 7.26 12.22 26.38
N PHE A 132 6.45 12.62 25.40
CA PHE A 132 6.67 12.24 24.01
C PHE A 132 8.05 12.70 23.52
N GLN A 133 8.80 11.80 22.89
CA GLN A 133 10.03 12.08 22.18
C GLN A 133 9.97 11.38 20.82
N PRO A 134 10.14 12.13 19.71
CA PRO A 134 10.10 11.54 18.38
C PRO A 134 11.29 10.58 18.16
N PRO A 135 11.15 9.62 17.23
CA PRO A 135 12.27 8.77 16.84
C PRO A 135 13.39 9.62 16.22
N GLN A 136 14.64 9.19 16.44
CA GLN A 136 15.84 9.84 15.91
C GLN A 136 16.66 8.83 15.12
N GLY A 137 17.61 9.31 14.31
CA GLY A 137 18.56 8.48 13.57
C GLY A 137 18.91 9.07 12.23
N GLN A 138 19.73 8.34 11.48
CA GLN A 138 20.03 8.71 10.10
C GLN A 138 18.77 8.60 9.25
N LYS A 139 18.47 9.66 8.48
CA LYS A 139 17.42 9.60 7.46
C LYS A 139 17.83 8.61 6.37
N LEU A 140 16.96 7.64 6.10
CA LEU A 140 17.14 6.67 5.02
C LEU A 140 16.23 7.06 3.85
N GLN A 141 16.75 6.94 2.63
CA GLN A 141 15.92 6.99 1.43
C GLN A 141 15.38 5.58 1.16
N ILE A 142 14.05 5.43 1.20
CA ILE A 142 13.39 4.16 0.88
C ILE A 142 12.74 4.31 -0.48
N VAL A 143 13.17 3.46 -1.42
CA VAL A 143 12.68 3.48 -2.79
C VAL A 143 12.15 2.10 -3.15
N LEU A 144 10.96 2.09 -3.74
CA LEU A 144 10.32 0.89 -4.27
C LEU A 144 10.71 0.75 -5.74
N GLN A 145 11.08 -0.47 -6.14
CA GLN A 145 11.44 -0.78 -7.50
C GLN A 145 10.75 -2.09 -7.91
N TRP A 146 10.01 -2.07 -9.01
CA TRP A 146 9.32 -3.23 -9.54
C TRP A 146 9.22 -3.15 -11.06
N LYS A 147 8.94 -4.29 -11.70
CA LYS A 147 8.56 -4.33 -13.12
C LYS A 147 7.06 -4.48 -13.22
N ASP A 148 6.43 -3.73 -14.11
CA ASP A 148 5.02 -3.93 -14.42
C ASP A 148 4.80 -5.15 -15.35
N LYS A 149 3.55 -5.38 -15.73
CA LYS A 149 3.17 -6.48 -16.62
C LYS A 149 3.79 -6.37 -18.02
N GLN A 150 4.18 -5.17 -18.42
CA GLN A 150 4.84 -4.86 -19.70
C GLN A 150 6.37 -4.94 -19.58
N GLY A 151 6.90 -5.25 -18.40
CA GLY A 151 8.33 -5.33 -18.13
C GLY A 151 9.01 -3.97 -17.92
N LYS A 152 8.27 -2.86 -17.91
CA LYS A 152 8.82 -1.53 -17.64
C LYS A 152 9.21 -1.44 -16.18
N LEU A 153 10.43 -0.95 -15.93
CA LEU A 153 10.93 -0.70 -14.59
C LEU A 153 10.28 0.57 -14.03
N HIS A 154 9.68 0.44 -12.85
CA HIS A 154 9.20 1.54 -12.05
C HIS A 154 10.13 1.74 -10.85
N ARG A 155 10.33 3.00 -10.48
CA ARG A 155 11.14 3.38 -9.32
C ARG A 155 10.53 4.61 -8.67
N GLU A 156 10.04 4.46 -7.45
CA GLU A 156 9.30 5.50 -6.74
C GLU A 156 9.70 5.60 -5.26
N PRO A 157 9.66 6.79 -4.65
CA PRO A 157 9.85 6.92 -3.20
C PRO A 157 8.73 6.18 -2.46
N ALA A 158 9.06 5.39 -1.43
CA ALA A 158 8.08 4.51 -0.79
C ALA A 158 6.86 5.24 -0.19
N GLN A 159 7.03 6.51 0.20
CA GLN A 159 5.91 7.30 0.70
C GLN A 159 4.84 7.60 -0.37
N SER A 160 5.10 7.44 -1.68
CA SER A 160 4.08 7.63 -2.73
C SER A 160 2.98 6.57 -2.67
N TRP A 161 3.26 5.41 -2.07
CA TRP A 161 2.29 4.32 -1.86
C TRP A 161 1.43 4.54 -0.61
N VAL A 162 1.77 5.51 0.24
CA VAL A 162 1.01 5.85 1.45
C VAL A 162 0.08 7.01 1.15
N ARG A 163 -1.21 6.85 1.48
CA ARG A 163 -2.23 7.88 1.29
C ARG A 163 -2.81 8.30 2.64
N THR A 164 -3.25 9.55 2.73
CA THR A 164 -4.01 10.01 3.88
C THR A 164 -5.36 9.31 3.91
N ALA A 165 -5.66 8.60 4.99
CA ALA A 165 -6.98 8.01 5.18
C ALA A 165 -8.03 9.12 5.33
N THR A 166 -9.04 9.10 4.47
CA THR A 166 -10.20 10.01 4.55
C THR A 166 -11.25 9.50 5.53
N ASN A 167 -11.30 8.18 5.75
CA ASN A 167 -12.12 7.54 6.78
C ASN A 167 -11.37 7.54 8.12
N ARG A 168 -11.34 8.71 8.77
CA ARG A 168 -10.79 8.90 10.12
C ARG A 168 -11.92 9.06 11.13
N TYR A 169 -11.59 8.92 12.42
CA TYR A 169 -12.47 9.45 13.44
C TYR A 169 -12.27 10.97 13.54
N PHE A 170 -13.37 11.70 13.64
CA PHE A 170 -13.41 13.11 13.95
C PHE A 170 -13.85 13.24 15.40
N SER A 171 -13.18 14.07 16.19
CA SER A 171 -13.59 14.35 17.56
C SER A 171 -13.77 15.85 17.76
N ALA A 172 -14.74 16.19 18.60
CA ALA A 172 -14.98 17.55 19.09
C ALA A 172 -15.27 17.50 20.59
N SER A 173 -14.74 18.45 21.35
CA SER A 173 -14.99 18.53 22.79
C SER A 173 -16.46 18.84 23.06
N LEU A 174 -17.07 18.10 23.98
CA LEU A 174 -18.44 18.28 24.44
C LEU A 174 -18.50 17.83 25.90
N ASP A 175 -18.81 18.74 26.83
CA ASP A 175 -18.75 18.43 28.27
C ASP A 175 -19.75 17.35 28.71
N GLN A 176 -20.93 17.34 28.09
CA GLN A 176 -22.02 16.40 28.32
C GLN A 176 -22.98 16.40 27.13
N LEU A 177 -23.67 15.29 26.92
CA LEU A 177 -24.77 15.26 25.96
C LEU A 177 -25.92 16.16 26.44
N PRO A 178 -26.58 16.91 25.54
CA PRO A 178 -27.77 17.65 25.90
C PRO A 178 -28.87 16.72 26.42
N GLU A 179 -29.70 17.22 27.34
CA GLU A 179 -30.78 16.44 27.92
C GLU A 179 -31.73 15.89 26.84
N GLY A 180 -32.07 14.60 26.94
CA GLY A 180 -32.94 13.91 25.98
C GLY A 180 -32.27 13.50 24.67
N VAL A 181 -31.02 13.88 24.40
CA VAL A 181 -30.28 13.41 23.23
C VAL A 181 -29.81 11.97 23.44
N VAL A 182 -30.34 11.06 22.62
CA VAL A 182 -29.89 9.67 22.58
C VAL A 182 -29.18 9.39 21.27
N ILE A 183 -27.93 8.93 21.38
CA ILE A 183 -27.10 8.47 20.27
C ILE A 183 -27.25 6.96 20.13
N ASP A 184 -27.64 6.50 18.93
CA ASP A 184 -27.75 5.07 18.65
C ASP A 184 -26.36 4.43 18.68
N LYS A 185 -26.21 3.38 19.49
CA LYS A 185 -24.99 2.56 19.60
C LYS A 185 -24.59 1.89 18.28
N LYS A 186 -25.49 1.81 17.30
CA LYS A 186 -25.20 1.29 15.95
C LYS A 186 -24.80 2.37 14.95
N SER A 187 -24.95 3.65 15.27
CA SER A 187 -24.50 4.74 14.39
C SER A 187 -22.96 4.83 14.38
N GLU A 188 -22.36 5.71 13.57
CA GLU A 188 -20.91 5.98 13.69
C GLU A 188 -20.60 7.12 14.69
N LEU A 189 -21.62 7.74 15.29
CA LEU A 189 -21.47 8.79 16.30
C LEU A 189 -21.39 8.17 17.70
N ARG A 190 -20.46 8.62 18.53
CA ARG A 190 -20.27 8.17 19.91
C ARG A 190 -19.99 9.36 20.80
N TYR A 191 -20.44 9.30 22.03
CA TYR A 191 -20.02 10.22 23.08
C TYR A 191 -19.10 9.48 24.04
N ASP A 192 -17.88 9.98 24.21
CA ASP A 192 -16.92 9.48 25.19
C ASP A 192 -17.02 10.33 26.45
N GLU A 193 -17.67 9.77 27.48
CA GLU A 193 -17.89 10.45 28.75
C GLU A 193 -16.59 10.68 29.53
N LYS A 194 -15.58 9.81 29.35
CA LYS A 194 -14.31 9.90 30.06
C LYS A 194 -13.47 11.07 29.55
N TYR A 195 -13.41 11.25 28.24
CA TYR A 195 -12.65 12.33 27.62
C TYR A 195 -13.49 13.56 27.29
N LYS A 196 -14.83 13.48 27.47
CA LYS A 196 -15.79 14.54 27.17
C LYS A 196 -15.70 14.99 25.71
N GLU A 197 -15.81 14.01 24.82
CA GLU A 197 -15.70 14.21 23.38
C GLU A 197 -16.84 13.53 22.64
N LEU A 198 -17.33 14.19 21.60
CA LEU A 198 -18.20 13.61 20.59
C LEU A 198 -17.33 13.11 19.43
N ILE A 199 -17.48 11.85 19.05
CA ILE A 199 -16.62 11.15 18.11
C ILE A 199 -17.48 10.63 16.95
N TRP A 200 -17.07 10.90 15.70
CA TRP A 200 -17.69 10.34 14.50
C TRP A 200 -16.69 9.52 13.71
N PHE A 201 -17.03 8.28 13.36
CA PHE A 201 -16.18 7.41 12.54
C PHE A 201 -16.53 7.48 11.05
N GLY A 202 -15.56 7.85 10.22
CA GLY A 202 -15.71 7.86 8.76
C GLY A 202 -16.24 9.17 8.20
N GLN A 203 -16.77 9.14 6.98
CA GLN A 203 -17.34 10.34 6.33
C GLN A 203 -18.81 10.51 6.71
N MET A 204 -19.15 11.66 7.29
CA MET A 204 -20.54 12.00 7.59
C MET A 204 -21.21 12.51 6.31
N THR A 205 -22.29 11.87 5.90
CA THR A 205 -23.13 12.39 4.81
C THR A 205 -23.90 13.62 5.28
N GLU A 206 -24.28 14.51 4.35
CA GLU A 206 -25.08 15.70 4.67
C GLU A 206 -26.37 15.34 5.39
N LYS A 207 -27.03 14.25 4.96
CA LYS A 207 -28.24 13.75 5.61
C LYS A 207 -27.98 13.32 7.07
N GLN A 208 -26.91 12.56 7.33
CA GLN A 208 -26.56 12.15 8.69
C GLN A 208 -26.26 13.36 9.57
N ARG A 209 -25.50 14.34 9.05
CA ARG A 209 -25.22 15.60 9.74
C ARG A 209 -26.52 16.29 10.14
N ASP A 210 -27.43 16.48 9.19
CA ASP A 210 -28.68 17.19 9.41
C ASP A 210 -29.60 16.43 10.40
N ASP A 211 -29.64 15.09 10.30
CA ASP A 211 -30.36 14.23 11.24
C ASP A 211 -29.81 14.36 12.68
N PHE A 212 -28.48 14.50 12.86
CA PHE A 212 -27.89 14.74 14.17
C PHE A 212 -28.12 16.16 14.66
N LEU A 213 -27.93 17.18 13.82
CA LEU A 213 -28.18 18.58 14.17
C LEU A 213 -29.64 18.81 14.60
N ALA A 214 -30.59 18.05 14.05
CA ALA A 214 -32.00 18.11 14.44
C ALA A 214 -32.29 17.55 15.83
N LYS A 215 -31.40 16.75 16.44
CA LYS A 215 -31.62 16.12 17.76
C LYS A 215 -31.57 17.12 18.92
N SER A 216 -30.89 18.25 18.76
CA SER A 216 -30.78 19.28 19.80
C SER A 216 -30.51 20.66 19.24
N LYS A 217 -31.03 21.69 19.92
CA LYS A 217 -30.73 23.10 19.66
C LYS A 217 -29.55 23.61 20.49
N ASP A 218 -28.93 22.74 21.30
CA ASP A 218 -27.75 23.11 22.07
C ASP A 218 -26.59 23.50 21.14
N LYS A 219 -26.02 24.68 21.39
CA LYS A 219 -25.01 25.26 20.49
C LYS A 219 -23.70 24.49 20.51
N GLN A 220 -23.31 23.93 21.67
CA GLN A 220 -22.06 23.17 21.78
C GLN A 220 -22.20 21.83 21.05
N PHE A 221 -23.33 21.15 21.21
CA PHE A 221 -23.64 19.93 20.48
C PHE A 221 -23.70 20.18 18.96
N GLN A 222 -24.38 21.23 18.50
CA GLN A 222 -24.44 21.55 17.07
C GLN A 222 -23.06 21.91 16.48
N ALA A 223 -22.20 22.57 17.25
CA ALA A 223 -20.83 22.88 16.82
C ALA A 223 -19.91 21.65 16.83
N ALA A 224 -20.26 20.60 17.58
CA ALA A 224 -19.50 19.35 17.68
C ALA A 224 -19.86 18.32 16.59
N ILE A 225 -20.95 18.53 15.85
CA ILE A 225 -21.39 17.73 14.69
C ILE A 225 -20.78 18.30 13.40
#